data_AF-A0AAU1NRW8-F1
#
_entry.id   AF-A0AAU1NRW8-F1
#
_cell.length_a   1.000
_cell.length_b   1.000
_cell.length_c   1.000
_cell.angle_alpha   90.00
_cell.angle_beta   90.00
_cell.angle_gamma   90.00
#
_symmetry.space_group_name_H-M   'P 1'
#
loop_
_entity.id
_entity.type
_entity.pdbx_description
1 polymer ?
#
loop_
_entity_poly.entity_id
_entity_poly.type
_entity_poly.pdbx_seq_one_letter_code
_entity_poly.pdbx_strand_id
1 'polypeptide(L)'
;MTAEPLTAASETPGGTVPAPADMRRAMGAFATGVTVVTGLGTGGEPAGFVCQSFASVSLEPPLVLFCADHRGRAWPHIRDSGRFCVNVLAEDQRDLCDRFGSSRGTKYEGLDWDLSRRGTPSLRGVLMRVHAEVHAVHATGDHDVVIGRVLELEAGSDERPMLFFRGRFGVEGRPDSPSGTPAGPFTWGWGDHWG
;
A
#
# COMPACT_ATOMS: atom_id res chain seq x y z
N MET A 1 -26.59 5.88 -9.86
CA MET A 1 -26.29 5.21 -11.14
C MET A 1 -25.52 3.95 -10.80
N THR A 2 -26.23 2.86 -10.58
CA THR A 2 -25.64 1.54 -10.27
C THR A 2 -25.01 1.01 -11.56
N ALA A 3 -23.70 0.80 -11.56
CA ALA A 3 -23.04 0.11 -12.66
C ALA A 3 -23.64 -1.31 -12.75
N GLU A 4 -24.14 -1.67 -13.92
CA GLU A 4 -24.52 -3.06 -14.19
C GLU A 4 -23.28 -3.97 -14.07
N PRO A 5 -23.43 -5.18 -13.54
CA PRO A 5 -22.32 -6.12 -13.48
C PRO A 5 -21.86 -6.39 -14.92
N LEU A 6 -20.55 -6.20 -15.17
CA LEU A 6 -19.94 -6.59 -16.43
C LEU A 6 -20.23 -8.08 -16.62
N THR A 7 -21.05 -8.40 -17.62
CA THR A 7 -21.40 -9.79 -17.95
C THR A 7 -20.10 -10.55 -18.17
N ALA A 8 -19.95 -11.70 -17.50
CA ALA A 8 -18.75 -12.53 -17.63
C ALA A 8 -18.47 -12.78 -19.12
N ALA A 9 -17.37 -12.23 -19.62
CA ALA A 9 -16.91 -12.47 -20.97
C ALA A 9 -16.72 -13.98 -21.15
N SER A 10 -17.28 -14.51 -22.23
CA SER A 10 -17.19 -15.91 -22.61
C SER A 10 -15.74 -16.37 -22.58
N GLU A 11 -15.45 -17.41 -21.79
CA GLU A 11 -14.09 -17.96 -21.65
C GLU A 11 -13.58 -18.41 -23.02
N THR A 12 -12.51 -17.76 -23.48
CA THR A 12 -11.76 -18.22 -24.64
C THR A 12 -10.95 -19.46 -24.23
N PRO A 13 -11.09 -20.62 -24.88
CA PRO A 13 -10.35 -21.80 -24.50
C PRO A 13 -8.90 -21.68 -24.98
N GLY A 14 -7.93 -21.67 -24.06
CA GLY A 14 -6.52 -21.80 -24.42
C GLY A 14 -5.44 -21.36 -23.41
N GLY A 15 -5.80 -20.73 -22.28
CA GLY A 15 -4.83 -20.38 -21.24
C GLY A 15 -5.10 -21.15 -19.95
N THR A 16 -4.14 -21.94 -19.47
CA THR A 16 -4.22 -22.50 -18.12
C THR A 16 -4.08 -21.38 -17.09
N VAL A 17 -5.02 -21.30 -16.15
CA VAL A 17 -4.93 -20.42 -14.98
C VAL A 17 -3.59 -20.65 -14.27
N PRO A 18 -2.80 -19.61 -13.97
CA PRO A 18 -1.50 -19.78 -13.33
C PRO A 18 -1.65 -20.36 -11.92
N ALA A 19 -0.76 -21.27 -11.53
CA ALA A 19 -0.68 -21.72 -10.15
C ALA A 19 -0.26 -20.57 -9.23
N PRO A 20 -0.65 -20.54 -7.93
CA PRO A 20 -0.33 -19.43 -7.03
C PRO A 20 1.17 -19.11 -6.91
N ALA A 21 2.04 -20.12 -7.00
CA ALA A 21 3.49 -19.93 -6.97
C ALA A 21 4.01 -19.20 -8.23
N ASP A 22 3.48 -19.55 -9.40
CA ASP A 22 3.84 -18.93 -10.68
C ASP A 22 3.34 -17.49 -10.73
N MET A 23 2.11 -17.25 -10.29
CA MET A 23 1.56 -15.90 -10.16
C MET A 23 2.41 -15.03 -9.23
N ARG A 24 2.76 -15.53 -8.03
CA ARG A 24 3.62 -14.81 -7.07
C ARG A 24 5.00 -14.49 -7.66
N ARG A 25 5.61 -15.45 -8.36
CA ARG A 25 6.91 -15.27 -9.02
C ARG A 25 6.84 -14.22 -10.11
N ALA A 26 5.84 -14.30 -10.98
CA ALA A 26 5.65 -13.35 -12.09
C ALA A 26 5.35 -11.95 -11.57
N MET A 27 4.39 -11.81 -10.65
CA MET A 27 4.02 -10.53 -10.04
C MET A 27 5.16 -9.91 -9.22
N GLY A 28 6.09 -10.72 -8.69
CA GLY A 28 7.30 -10.21 -8.05
C GLY A 28 8.19 -9.38 -8.99
N ALA A 29 8.04 -9.45 -10.31
CA ALA A 29 8.73 -8.58 -11.25
C ALA A 29 8.12 -7.17 -11.37
N PHE A 30 6.94 -6.92 -10.78
CA PHE A 30 6.38 -5.57 -10.67
C PHE A 30 6.92 -4.93 -9.39
N ALA A 31 7.79 -3.93 -9.55
CA ALA A 31 8.36 -3.21 -8.41
C ALA A 31 7.30 -2.33 -7.75
N THR A 32 7.24 -2.35 -6.43
CA THR A 32 6.33 -1.52 -5.65
C THR A 32 7.09 -0.71 -4.61
N GLY A 33 6.50 0.41 -4.18
CA GLY A 33 6.81 0.94 -2.86
C GLY A 33 6.35 -0.02 -1.76
N VAL A 34 6.76 0.26 -0.52
CA VAL A 34 6.27 -0.46 0.66
C VAL A 34 5.59 0.52 1.60
N THR A 35 4.42 0.16 2.10
CA THR A 35 3.68 0.95 3.07
C THR A 35 3.34 0.12 4.30
N VAL A 36 3.03 0.79 5.41
CA VAL A 36 2.35 0.18 6.55
C VAL A 36 0.98 0.84 6.68
N VAL A 37 -0.07 0.02 6.63
CA VAL A 37 -1.42 0.46 6.94
C VAL A 37 -1.64 0.30 8.44
N THR A 38 -2.02 1.38 9.11
CA THR A 38 -2.26 1.45 10.55
C THR A 38 -3.66 1.97 10.84
N GLY A 39 -4.22 1.58 11.97
CA GLY A 39 -5.51 2.05 12.45
C GLY A 39 -5.73 1.62 13.89
N LEU A 40 -6.83 2.07 14.48
CA LEU A 40 -7.26 1.58 15.80
C LEU A 40 -8.29 0.48 15.62
N GLY A 41 -8.30 -0.49 16.53
CA GLY A 41 -9.47 -1.33 16.73
C GLY A 41 -10.53 -0.62 17.58
N THR A 42 -11.67 -1.29 17.78
CA THR A 42 -12.81 -0.72 18.52
C THR A 42 -12.50 -0.48 20.00
N GLY A 43 -11.52 -1.18 20.57
CA GLY A 43 -11.03 -0.94 21.94
C GLY A 43 -9.95 0.14 22.05
N GLY A 44 -9.58 0.80 20.94
CA GLY A 44 -8.51 1.80 20.89
C GLY A 44 -7.10 1.21 20.80
N GLU A 45 -6.97 -0.10 20.68
CA GLU A 45 -5.69 -0.77 20.47
C GLU A 45 -5.15 -0.50 19.06
N PRO A 46 -3.86 -0.16 18.90
CA PRO A 46 -3.28 0.08 17.59
C PRO A 46 -3.05 -1.24 16.85
N ALA A 47 -3.47 -1.26 15.58
CA ALA A 47 -3.31 -2.38 14.66
C ALA A 47 -2.58 -1.92 13.40
N GLY A 48 -1.86 -2.83 12.75
CA GLY A 48 -1.22 -2.51 11.48
C GLY A 48 -0.59 -3.69 10.76
N PHE A 49 -0.35 -3.51 9.47
CA PHE A 49 0.23 -4.50 8.57
C PHE A 49 1.00 -3.85 7.41
N VAL A 50 2.03 -4.53 6.92
CA VAL A 50 2.73 -4.14 5.69
C VAL A 50 1.83 -4.34 4.48
N CYS A 51 1.88 -3.40 3.55
CA CYS A 51 1.12 -3.42 2.31
C CYS A 51 1.97 -2.96 1.12
N GLN A 52 1.79 -3.60 -0.03
CA GLN A 52 2.47 -3.28 -1.29
C GLN A 52 1.49 -2.92 -2.42
N SER A 53 0.21 -3.14 -2.20
CA SER A 53 -0.88 -2.90 -3.16
C SER A 53 -1.44 -1.47 -3.07
N PHE A 54 -0.73 -0.56 -2.41
CA PHE A 54 -1.16 0.82 -2.25
C PHE A 54 -1.06 1.60 -3.57
N ALA A 55 -2.12 2.32 -3.92
CA ALA A 55 -2.15 3.20 -5.10
C ALA A 55 -3.12 4.38 -4.89
N SER A 56 -2.87 5.48 -5.61
CA SER A 56 -3.86 6.55 -5.79
C SER A 56 -4.93 6.14 -6.80
N VAL A 57 -6.17 6.58 -6.59
CA VAL A 57 -7.33 6.21 -7.41
C VAL A 57 -7.97 7.42 -8.08
N SER A 58 -8.16 8.50 -7.34
CA SER A 58 -8.88 9.69 -7.82
C SER A 58 -8.33 10.94 -7.15
N LEU A 59 -8.35 12.07 -7.86
CA LEU A 59 -8.06 13.39 -7.30
C LEU A 59 -9.31 14.09 -6.78
N GLU A 60 -10.46 13.93 -7.45
CA GLU A 60 -11.73 14.53 -7.04
C GLU A 60 -12.90 13.52 -7.14
N PRO A 61 -13.42 13.00 -6.01
CA PRO A 61 -12.88 13.18 -4.66
C PRO A 61 -11.50 12.51 -4.51
N PRO A 62 -10.66 12.91 -3.54
CA PRO A 62 -9.34 12.33 -3.38
C PRO A 62 -9.46 10.92 -2.79
N LEU A 63 -9.11 9.90 -3.58
CA LEU A 63 -9.24 8.48 -3.23
C LEU A 63 -7.91 7.75 -3.38
N VAL A 64 -7.68 6.79 -2.48
CA VAL A 64 -6.59 5.81 -2.54
C VAL A 64 -7.15 4.40 -2.38
N LEU A 65 -6.37 3.38 -2.73
CA LEU A 65 -6.71 1.99 -2.45
C LEU A 65 -5.55 1.19 -1.86
N PHE A 66 -5.90 0.07 -1.24
CA PHE A 66 -5.00 -1.04 -0.95
C PHE A 66 -5.78 -2.36 -0.90
N CYS A 67 -5.08 -3.50 -0.98
CA CYS A 67 -5.68 -4.82 -0.81
C CYS A 67 -5.25 -5.44 0.53
N ALA A 68 -6.22 -5.91 1.33
CA ALA A 68 -5.99 -6.56 2.62
C ALA A 68 -6.33 -8.05 2.56
N ASP A 69 -5.36 -8.91 2.93
CA ASP A 69 -5.55 -10.36 2.99
C ASP A 69 -6.53 -10.74 4.11
N HIS A 70 -7.51 -11.60 3.81
CA HIS A 70 -8.49 -12.10 4.78
C HIS A 70 -7.87 -12.90 5.94
N ARG A 71 -6.66 -13.44 5.77
CA ARG A 71 -5.87 -14.10 6.82
C ARG A 71 -5.22 -13.11 7.79
N GLY A 72 -5.13 -11.83 7.40
CA GLY A 72 -4.56 -10.77 8.20
C GLY A 72 -5.43 -10.43 9.42
N ARG A 73 -4.83 -10.37 10.60
CA ARG A 73 -5.58 -10.06 11.84
C ARG A 73 -5.80 -8.57 12.06
N ALA A 74 -4.95 -7.71 11.49
CA ALA A 74 -5.04 -6.26 11.68
C ALA A 74 -6.23 -5.64 10.93
N TRP A 75 -6.51 -6.11 9.71
CA TRP A 75 -7.54 -5.52 8.86
C TRP A 75 -8.94 -5.54 9.48
N PRO A 76 -9.45 -6.65 10.05
CA PRO A 76 -10.77 -6.64 10.70
C PRO A 76 -10.92 -5.53 11.76
N HIS A 77 -9.90 -5.32 12.60
CA HIS A 77 -9.92 -4.27 13.62
C HIS A 77 -9.94 -2.86 13.01
N ILE A 78 -9.11 -2.61 11.98
CA ILE A 78 -9.04 -1.32 11.29
C ILE A 78 -10.32 -1.03 10.52
N ARG A 79 -10.90 -2.05 9.87
CA ARG A 79 -12.16 -1.94 9.13
C ARG A 79 -13.29 -1.48 10.04
N ASP A 80 -13.38 -2.05 11.25
CA ASP A 80 -14.46 -1.76 12.18
C ASP A 80 -14.38 -0.33 12.74
N SER A 81 -13.18 0.27 12.86
CA SER A 81 -13.04 1.69 13.21
C SER A 81 -13.24 2.65 12.03
N GLY A 82 -13.06 2.16 10.81
CA GLY A 82 -13.32 2.91 9.57
C GLY A 82 -12.29 4.02 9.27
N ARG A 83 -11.25 4.20 10.08
CA ARG A 83 -10.18 5.18 9.86
C ARG A 83 -8.82 4.52 9.86
N PHE A 84 -7.96 4.94 8.94
CA PHE A 84 -6.63 4.38 8.81
C PHE A 84 -5.62 5.43 8.34
N CYS A 85 -4.34 5.12 8.56
CA CYS A 85 -3.21 5.83 8.00
C CYS A 85 -2.40 4.88 7.11
N VAL A 86 -2.02 5.34 5.93
CA VAL A 86 -1.01 4.68 5.10
C VAL A 86 0.30 5.40 5.32
N ASN A 87 1.30 4.69 5.84
CA ASN A 87 2.64 5.21 6.10
C ASN A 87 3.57 4.70 5.00
N VAL A 88 4.06 5.59 4.13
CA VAL A 88 4.92 5.23 3.00
C VAL A 88 6.37 5.19 3.46
N LEU A 89 7.01 4.01 3.40
CA LEU A 89 8.29 3.79 4.07
C LEU A 89 9.48 4.31 3.27
N ALA A 90 10.46 4.85 4.01
CA ALA A 90 11.80 5.15 3.52
C ALA A 90 12.69 3.88 3.49
N GLU A 91 13.74 3.90 2.68
CA GLU A 91 14.63 2.77 2.36
C GLU A 91 15.27 2.12 3.60
N ASP A 92 15.55 2.92 4.64
CA ASP A 92 16.21 2.50 5.87
C ASP A 92 15.26 1.81 6.88
N GLN A 93 13.95 1.84 6.65
CA GLN A 93 12.94 1.41 7.64
C GLN A 93 12.57 -0.08 7.55
N ARG A 94 13.55 -0.95 7.28
CA ARG A 94 13.32 -2.39 7.12
C ARG A 94 12.78 -3.06 8.39
N ASP A 95 13.14 -2.53 9.54
CA ASP A 95 12.65 -2.98 10.84
C ASP A 95 11.11 -2.84 10.96
N LEU A 96 10.53 -1.79 10.38
CA LEU A 96 9.07 -1.63 10.31
C LEU A 96 8.44 -2.73 9.45
N CYS A 97 9.07 -3.10 8.34
CA CYS A 97 8.58 -4.19 7.51
C CYS A 97 8.56 -5.52 8.25
N ASP A 98 9.65 -5.86 8.92
CA ASP A 98 9.77 -7.12 9.67
C ASP A 98 8.74 -7.16 10.82
N ARG A 99 8.57 -6.04 11.52
CA ARG A 99 7.62 -5.86 12.63
C ARG A 99 6.17 -5.96 12.18
N PHE A 100 5.79 -5.22 11.14
CA PHE A 100 4.40 -5.17 10.67
C PHE A 100 4.01 -6.31 9.74
N GLY A 101 4.98 -6.99 9.11
CA GLY A 101 4.79 -8.23 8.34
C GLY A 101 4.66 -9.49 9.22
N SER A 102 5.14 -9.45 10.46
CA SER A 102 4.99 -10.56 11.40
C SER A 102 3.52 -10.81 11.80
N SER A 103 3.15 -12.08 11.88
CA SER A 103 1.88 -12.56 12.45
C SER A 103 1.97 -12.82 13.96
N ARG A 104 3.02 -12.38 14.65
CA ARG A 104 3.26 -12.58 16.09
C ARG A 104 3.84 -11.32 16.74
N GLY A 105 3.69 -11.21 18.05
CA GLY A 105 4.33 -10.17 18.87
C GLY A 105 3.53 -8.87 19.04
N THR A 106 4.03 -8.02 19.92
CA THR A 106 3.51 -6.69 20.26
C THR A 106 4.09 -5.64 19.30
N LYS A 107 3.47 -5.51 18.12
CA LYS A 107 3.98 -4.67 17.01
C LYS A 107 4.29 -3.22 17.40
N TYR A 108 3.60 -2.66 18.39
CA TYR A 108 3.78 -1.26 18.81
C TYR A 108 4.64 -1.09 20.07
N GLU A 109 5.06 -2.18 20.72
CA GLU A 109 5.89 -2.08 21.93
C GLU A 109 7.30 -1.61 21.59
N GLY A 110 7.76 -0.57 22.28
CA GLY A 110 9.05 0.08 22.05
C GLY A 110 9.18 0.76 20.68
N LEU A 111 8.08 0.91 19.94
CA LEU A 111 8.05 1.62 18.67
C LEU A 111 7.68 3.08 18.91
N ASP A 112 8.37 3.99 18.22
CA ASP A 112 8.02 5.40 18.22
C ASP A 112 6.90 5.68 17.21
N TRP A 113 5.72 6.05 17.71
CA TRP A 113 4.53 6.35 16.91
C TRP A 113 3.64 7.36 17.65
N ASP A 114 2.86 8.12 16.88
CA ASP A 114 1.93 9.12 17.42
C ASP A 114 0.50 8.82 16.99
N LEU A 115 -0.47 9.25 17.81
CA LEU A 115 -1.86 9.34 17.38
C LEU A 115 -2.05 10.68 16.66
N SER A 116 -2.37 10.64 15.36
CA SER A 116 -2.60 11.85 14.57
C SER A 116 -3.84 12.63 15.02
N ARG A 117 -3.97 13.87 14.56
CA ARG A 117 -5.21 14.64 14.74
C ARG A 117 -6.44 14.05 14.05
N ARG A 118 -6.24 13.07 13.14
CA ARG A 118 -7.31 12.29 12.51
C ARG A 118 -7.63 11.00 13.29
N GLY A 119 -7.00 10.78 14.44
CA GLY A 119 -7.23 9.61 15.30
C GLY A 119 -6.63 8.33 14.74
N THR A 120 -5.56 8.41 13.94
CA THR A 120 -4.91 7.24 13.33
C THR A 120 -3.48 7.09 13.85
N PRO A 121 -3.03 5.88 14.24
CA PRO A 121 -1.63 5.64 14.60
C PRO A 121 -0.74 5.96 13.41
N SER A 122 0.33 6.71 13.64
CA SER A 122 1.19 7.28 12.60
C SER A 122 2.64 7.03 12.95
N LEU A 123 3.38 6.48 11.98
CA LEU A 123 4.79 6.13 12.17
C LEU A 123 5.69 7.33 11.86
N ARG A 124 6.80 7.47 12.59
CA ARG A 124 7.77 8.55 12.38
C ARG A 124 8.80 8.18 11.31
N GLY A 125 9.45 9.21 10.75
CA GLY A 125 10.55 9.05 9.77
C GLY A 125 10.14 8.53 8.39
N VAL A 126 8.85 8.21 8.18
CA VAL A 126 8.31 7.76 6.90
C VAL A 126 8.27 8.89 5.87
N LEU A 127 8.23 8.58 4.57
CA LEU A 127 8.22 9.56 3.48
C LEU A 127 6.93 10.38 3.42
N MET A 128 5.81 9.72 3.71
CA MET A 128 4.48 10.34 3.64
C MET A 128 3.50 9.58 4.52
N ARG A 129 2.54 10.30 5.10
CA ARG A 129 1.37 9.75 5.77
C ARG A 129 0.10 10.18 5.05
N VAL A 130 -0.77 9.21 4.77
CA VAL A 130 -2.08 9.44 4.15
C VAL A 130 -3.13 9.04 5.16
N HIS A 131 -3.84 10.02 5.72
CA HIS A 131 -4.94 9.79 6.64
C HIS A 131 -6.23 9.68 5.85
N ALA A 132 -6.94 8.57 6.02
CA ALA A 132 -8.14 8.28 5.25
C ALA A 132 -9.23 7.63 6.10
N GLU A 133 -10.45 7.71 5.60
CA GLU A 133 -11.57 6.90 6.07
C GLU A 133 -11.98 5.92 4.98
N VAL A 134 -12.49 4.77 5.40
CA VAL A 134 -12.98 3.74 4.48
C VAL A 134 -14.16 4.30 3.70
N HIS A 135 -14.01 4.37 2.38
CA HIS A 135 -15.04 4.82 1.45
C HIS A 135 -15.83 3.65 0.88
N ALA A 136 -15.15 2.57 0.50
CA ALA A 136 -15.76 1.35 0.01
C ALA A 136 -14.85 0.14 0.28
N VAL A 137 -15.46 -1.04 0.38
CA VAL A 137 -14.74 -2.32 0.50
C VAL A 137 -15.36 -3.32 -0.47
N HIS A 138 -14.54 -3.91 -1.31
CA HIS A 138 -14.94 -4.95 -2.26
C HIS A 138 -14.22 -6.25 -1.93
N ALA A 139 -14.96 -7.25 -1.43
CA ALA A 139 -14.42 -8.59 -1.25
C ALA A 139 -14.12 -9.21 -2.62
N THR A 140 -12.89 -9.65 -2.86
CA THR A 140 -12.44 -10.19 -4.16
C THR A 140 -11.38 -11.28 -3.94
N GLY A 141 -11.75 -12.53 -4.23
CA GLY A 141 -10.86 -13.66 -4.00
C GLY A 141 -10.53 -13.82 -2.52
N ASP A 142 -9.24 -13.85 -2.18
CA ASP A 142 -8.72 -13.95 -0.80
C ASP A 142 -8.34 -12.60 -0.18
N HIS A 143 -8.72 -11.49 -0.81
CA HIS A 143 -8.47 -10.13 -0.33
C HIS A 143 -9.72 -9.26 -0.34
N ASP A 144 -9.72 -8.23 0.50
CA ASP A 144 -10.59 -7.06 0.35
C ASP A 144 -9.84 -5.98 -0.41
N VAL A 145 -10.42 -5.44 -1.49
CA VAL A 145 -9.99 -4.18 -2.11
C VAL A 145 -10.64 -3.05 -1.33
N VAL A 146 -9.83 -2.28 -0.62
CA VAL A 146 -10.25 -1.19 0.24
C VAL A 146 -10.01 0.12 -0.48
N ILE A 147 -11.06 0.93 -0.64
CA ILE A 147 -10.97 2.28 -1.16
C ILE A 147 -11.12 3.24 0.02
N GLY A 148 -10.18 4.16 0.17
CA GLY A 148 -10.20 5.18 1.20
C GLY A 148 -10.40 6.58 0.63
N ARG A 149 -11.25 7.38 1.28
CA ARG A 149 -11.32 8.83 1.03
C ARG A 149 -10.22 9.50 1.83
N VAL A 150 -9.32 10.21 1.13
CA VAL A 150 -8.24 10.96 1.76
C VAL A 150 -8.84 12.14 2.52
N LEU A 151 -8.42 12.25 3.76
CA LEU A 151 -8.81 13.32 4.67
C LEU A 151 -7.66 14.29 4.88
N GLU A 152 -6.44 13.79 4.77
CA GLU A 152 -5.22 14.54 4.99
C GLU A 152 -4.00 13.84 4.41
N LEU A 153 -3.04 14.63 3.94
CA LEU A 153 -1.71 14.20 3.52
C LEU A 153 -0.68 14.95 4.37
N GLU A 154 0.27 14.22 4.94
CA GLU A 154 1.42 14.79 5.64
C GLU A 154 2.70 14.34 4.94
N ALA A 155 3.49 15.30 4.46
CA ALA A 155 4.83 15.03 3.96
C ALA A 155 5.76 14.63 5.12
N GLY A 156 6.71 13.76 4.84
CA GLY A 156 7.63 13.20 5.82
C GLY A 156 9.09 13.46 5.45
N SER A 157 9.91 12.43 5.50
CA SER A 157 11.34 12.52 5.15
C SER A 157 11.56 12.64 3.64
N ASP A 158 12.71 13.22 3.25
CA ASP A 158 13.18 13.33 1.86
C ASP A 158 14.11 12.16 1.47
N GLU A 159 14.09 11.07 2.25
CA GLU A 159 14.91 9.88 2.03
C GLU A 159 14.48 9.11 0.77
N ARG A 160 15.29 8.14 0.37
CA ARG A 160 14.93 7.24 -0.73
C ARG A 160 13.75 6.35 -0.33
N PRO A 161 12.85 5.99 -1.27
CA PRO A 161 11.73 5.09 -0.97
C PRO A 161 12.20 3.67 -0.77
N MET A 162 11.55 2.97 0.15
CA MET A 162 11.66 1.52 0.20
C MET A 162 10.97 0.91 -1.01
N LEU A 163 11.75 0.18 -1.80
CA LEU A 163 11.26 -0.60 -2.93
C LEU A 163 11.23 -2.09 -2.57
N PHE A 164 10.28 -2.80 -3.15
CA PHE A 164 10.26 -4.26 -3.13
C PHE A 164 10.16 -4.80 -4.54
N PHE A 165 11.13 -5.65 -4.89
CA PHE A 165 11.26 -6.20 -6.23
C PHE A 165 11.84 -7.62 -6.15
N ARG A 166 11.19 -8.57 -6.84
CA ARG A 166 11.56 -9.99 -6.92
C ARG A 166 11.80 -10.65 -5.56
N GLY A 167 10.97 -10.31 -4.57
CA GLY A 167 11.07 -10.88 -3.23
C GLY A 167 12.17 -10.26 -2.36
N ARG A 168 12.75 -9.13 -2.76
CA ARG A 168 13.85 -8.45 -2.06
C ARG A 168 13.54 -6.97 -1.89
N PHE A 169 14.13 -6.37 -0.86
CA PHE A 169 14.13 -4.92 -0.69
C PHE A 169 15.17 -4.28 -1.60
N GLY A 170 14.82 -3.12 -2.15
CA GLY A 170 15.65 -2.37 -3.10
C GLY A 170 15.61 -2.93 -4.51
N VAL A 171 16.28 -2.21 -5.40
CA VAL A 171 16.54 -2.64 -6.78
C VAL A 171 18.05 -2.52 -6.95
N GLU A 172 18.79 -3.59 -6.67
CA GLU A 172 20.24 -3.61 -6.91
C GLU A 172 20.49 -3.26 -8.37
N GLY A 173 21.36 -2.26 -8.60
CA GLY A 173 21.74 -1.85 -9.94
C GLY A 173 22.35 -3.02 -10.70
N ARG A 174 21.96 -3.20 -11.96
CA ARG A 174 22.87 -3.82 -12.93
C ARG A 174 24.18 -3.01 -12.86
N PRO A 175 25.39 -3.62 -12.83
CA PRO A 175 26.62 -2.85 -12.85
C PRO A 175 26.54 -1.83 -13.98
N ASP A 176 26.87 -0.57 -13.65
CA ASP A 176 26.66 0.58 -14.51
C ASP A 176 27.12 0.27 -15.93
N SER A 177 26.17 0.32 -16.88
CA SER A 177 26.56 0.61 -18.27
C SER A 177 27.05 2.05 -18.27
N PRO A 178 28.20 2.38 -18.86
CA PRO A 178 28.84 3.69 -18.71
C PRO A 178 27.84 4.79 -19.05
N SER A 179 27.78 5.77 -18.14
CA SER A 179 26.87 6.91 -18.12
C SER A 179 26.62 7.50 -19.51
N GLY A 180 25.46 7.20 -20.08
CA GLY A 180 24.88 7.95 -21.17
C GLY A 180 24.26 9.23 -20.63
N THR A 181 24.53 10.35 -21.30
CA THR A 181 24.03 11.72 -21.14
C THR A 181 22.65 11.83 -20.45
N PRO A 182 22.43 12.82 -19.56
CA PRO A 182 21.11 13.03 -18.96
C PRO A 182 20.08 13.23 -20.08
N ALA A 183 19.05 12.39 -20.10
CA ALA A 183 17.85 12.67 -20.86
C ALA A 183 17.29 14.02 -20.36
N GLY A 184 16.84 14.86 -21.30
CA GLY A 184 16.26 16.19 -21.02
C GLY A 184 15.09 16.15 -20.04
N PRO A 185 14.47 17.32 -19.73
CA PRO A 185 13.49 17.42 -18.66
C PRO A 185 12.38 16.36 -18.81
N PHE A 186 12.25 15.52 -17.78
CA PHE A 186 11.19 14.52 -17.64
C PHE A 186 9.85 15.27 -17.49
N THR A 187 9.22 15.64 -18.60
CA THR A 187 7.87 16.22 -18.57
C THR A 187 6.87 15.09 -18.64
N TRP A 188 6.64 14.40 -17.52
CA TRP A 188 5.33 13.78 -17.31
C TRP A 188 4.35 14.95 -17.14
N GLY A 189 3.30 15.00 -17.95
CA GLY A 189 2.34 16.11 -17.94
C GLY A 189 1.59 16.17 -16.62
N TRP A 190 1.98 17.07 -15.74
CA TRP A 190 1.23 17.43 -14.54
C TRP A 190 -0.01 18.24 -14.94
N GLY A 191 -1.05 17.57 -15.42
CA GLY A 191 -2.42 18.08 -15.41
C GLY A 191 -3.23 17.33 -14.35
N ASP A 192 -4.30 17.94 -13.83
CA ASP A 192 -5.23 17.32 -12.86
C ASP A 192 -6.05 16.15 -13.45
N HIS A 193 -5.56 15.55 -14.53
CA HIS A 193 -6.18 14.45 -15.26
C HIS A 193 -5.22 13.27 -15.25
N TRP A 194 -5.53 12.28 -14.40
CA TRP A 194 -4.90 10.97 -14.45
C TRP A 194 -5.72 10.09 -15.41
N GLY A 195 -5.26 9.96 -16.66
CA GLY A 195 -5.90 9.19 -17.72
C GLY A 195 -6.47 10.03 -18.86
#